data_AF-A0A2E8B171-F1
#
_entry.id   AF-A0A2E8B171-F1
#
_cell.length_a   1.000
_cell.length_b   1.000
_cell.length_c   1.000
_cell.angle_alpha   90.00
_cell.angle_beta   90.00
_cell.angle_gamma   90.00
#
_symmetry.space_group_name_H-M   'P 1'
#
loop_
_entity.id
_entity.type
_entity.pdbx_description
1 polymer ?
#
loop_
_entity_poly.entity_id
_entity_poly.type
_entity_poly.pdbx_seq_one_letter_code
_entity_poly.pdbx_strand_id
1 'polypeptide(L)' 'MNQVLGLYNYWVVICLMMIGFYIVIARGNLIKKVIGLNIFQISVFLLYIT' A
#
# COMPACT_ATOMS: atom_id res chain seq x y z
N MET A 1 -18.27 3.61 19.11
CA MET A 1 -17.26 2.56 18.90
C MET A 1 -16.99 2.20 17.43
N ASN A 2 -17.45 2.99 16.42
CA ASN A 2 -17.24 2.65 15.00
C ASN A 2 -16.29 3.58 14.22
N GLN A 3 -15.81 4.68 14.80
CA GLN A 3 -14.89 5.60 14.08
C GLN A 3 -13.43 5.17 14.13
N VAL A 4 -13.03 4.41 15.15
CA VAL A 4 -11.64 3.95 15.32
C VAL A 4 -11.28 2.90 14.25
N LEU A 5 -12.22 2.05 13.86
CA LEU A 5 -12.02 1.05 12.79
C LEU A 5 -11.83 1.71 11.42
N GLY A 6 -12.55 2.79 11.12
CA GLY A 6 -12.39 3.56 9.89
C GLY A 6 -11.01 4.24 9.82
N LEU A 7 -10.60 4.91 10.90
CA LEU A 7 -9.25 5.50 10.96
C LEU A 7 -8.15 4.43 10.89
N TYR A 8 -8.31 3.30 11.56
CA TYR A 8 -7.30 2.24 11.55
C TYR A 8 -7.08 1.66 10.14
N ASN A 9 -8.16 1.39 9.40
CA ASN A 9 -8.04 0.94 8.00
C ASN A 9 -7.33 1.97 7.13
N TYR A 10 -7.64 3.26 7.30
CA TYR A 10 -6.98 4.33 6.55
C TYR A 10 -5.47 4.39 6.81
N TRP A 11 -5.06 4.25 8.09
CA TRP A 11 -3.65 4.21 8.48
C TRP A 11 -2.92 2.98 7.94
N VAL A 12 -3.56 1.81 7.96
CA VAL A 12 -3.01 0.56 7.40
C VAL A 12 -2.76 0.71 5.91
N VAL A 13 -3.70 1.29 5.17
CA VAL A 13 -3.57 1.49 3.72
C VAL A 13 -2.44 2.48 3.39
N ILE A 14 -2.33 3.59 4.13
CA ILE A 14 -1.24 4.57 3.93
C ILE A 14 0.13 3.92 4.17
N CYS A 15 0.29 3.16 5.25
CA CYS A 15 1.52 2.44 5.52
C CYS A 15 1.85 1.44 4.39
N LEU A 16 0.85 0.69 3.91
CA LEU A 16 1.01 -0.28 2.83
C LEU A 16 1.44 0.38 1.52
N MET A 17 0.85 1.55 1.21
CA MET A 17 1.18 2.35 0.03
C MET A 17 2.61 2.89 0.09
N MET A 18 3.07 3.36 1.27
CA MET A 18 4.45 3.81 1.48
C MET A 18 5.47 2.68 1.34
N ILE A 19 5.14 1.48 1.82
CA ILE A 19 5.97 0.28 1.65
C ILE A 19 6.08 -0.11 0.17
N GLY A 20 4.97 -0.06 -0.57
CA GLY A 20 4.96 -0.28 -2.02
C GLY A 20 5.92 0.68 -2.75
N PHE A 21 5.88 1.96 -2.38
CA PHE A 21 6.77 2.99 -2.96
C PHE A 21 8.25 2.76 -2.61
N TYR A 22 8.54 2.38 -1.37
CA TYR A 22 9.90 2.05 -0.94
C TYR A 22 10.52 0.91 -1.76
N ILE A 23 9.74 -0.15 -2.03
CA ILE A 23 10.19 -1.29 -2.84
C ILE A 23 10.45 -0.89 -4.29
N VAL A 24 9.63 0.02 -4.84
CA VAL A 24 9.79 0.55 -6.20
C VAL A 24 11.08 1.38 -6.33
N ILE A 25 11.43 2.20 -5.34
CA ILE A 25 12.62 3.06 -5.42
C ILE A 25 13.91 2.31 -5.07
N ALA A 26 13.90 1.48 -4.02
CA ALA A 26 15.12 0.91 -3.45
C ALA A 26 15.77 -0.21 -4.27
N ARG A 27 15.07 -0.80 -5.26
CA ARG A 27 15.56 -1.96 -6.02
C ARG A 27 15.88 -1.58 -7.47
N GLY A 28 17.14 -1.76 -7.86
CA GLY A 28 17.57 -1.61 -9.26
C GLY A 28 17.06 -2.70 -10.22
N ASN A 29 16.56 -3.83 -9.69
CA ASN A 29 16.06 -4.93 -10.50
C ASN A 29 14.58 -4.75 -10.88
N LEU A 30 14.28 -4.72 -12.18
CA LEU A 30 12.94 -4.44 -12.72
C LEU A 30 11.85 -5.38 -12.17
N ILE A 31 12.15 -6.67 -11.96
CA ILE A 31 11.20 -7.63 -11.39
C ILE A 31 10.75 -7.22 -9.98
N LYS A 32 11.69 -6.77 -9.13
CA LYS A 32 11.36 -6.35 -7.77
C LYS A 32 10.56 -5.03 -7.77
N LYS A 33 10.76 -4.20 -8.79
CA LYS A 33 9.97 -2.98 -9.03
C LYS A 33 8.52 -3.30 -9.40
N VAL A 34 8.30 -4.30 -10.26
CA VAL A 34 6.96 -4.77 -10.64
C VAL A 34 6.21 -5.38 -9.45
N ILE A 35 6.91 -6.12 -8.58
CA ILE A 35 6.31 -6.64 -7.33
C ILE A 35 5.86 -5.47 -6.42
N GLY A 36 6.71 -4.44 -6.25
CA GLY A 36 6.35 -3.23 -5.52
C GLY A 36 5.14 -2.49 -6.11
N LEU A 37 5.05 -2.41 -7.44
CA LEU A 37 3.90 -1.83 -8.15
C LEU A 37 2.60 -2.62 -7.94
N ASN A 38 2.66 -3.96 -7.92
CA ASN A 38 1.49 -4.79 -7.62
C ASN A 38 0.98 -4.58 -6.19
N ILE A 39 1.90 -4.46 -5.22
CA ILE A 39 1.55 -4.16 -3.81
C ILE A 39 0.90 -2.78 -3.69
N PHE A 40 1.40 -1.79 -4.42
CA PHE A 40 0.79 -0.46 -4.49
C PHE A 40 -0.64 -0.53 -5.03
N GLN A 41 -0.86 -1.30 -6.10
CA GLN A 41 -2.17 -1.46 -6.71
C GLN A 41 -3.18 -2.11 -5.76
N ILE A 42 -2.78 -3.15 -5.01
CA ILE A 42 -3.61 -3.80 -3.98
C ILE A 42 -3.95 -2.84 -2.83
N SER A 43 -3.02 -1.96 -2.45
CA SER A 43 -3.25 -0.94 -1.42
C SER A 43 -4.35 0.05 -1.84
N VAL A 44 -4.35 0.47 -3.11
CA VAL A 44 -5.38 1.36 -3.66
C VAL A 44 -6.74 0.66 -3.73
N PHE A 45 -6.78 -0.64 -4.02
CA PHE A 45 -8.02 -1.42 -3.95
C PHE A 45 -8.59 -1.48 -2.53
N LEU A 46 -7.74 -1.68 -1.52
CA LEU A 46 -8.17 -1.64 -0.12
C LEU A 46 -8.66 -0.25 0.30
N LEU A 47 -8.03 0.83 -0.18
CA LEU A 47 -8.49 2.20 0.05
C LEU A 47 -9.89 2.47 -0.51
N TYR A 48 -10.21 1.87 -1.66
CA TYR A 48 -11.46 2.12 -2.37
C TYR A 48 -12.64 1.31 -1.80
N ILE A 49 -12.36 0.10 -1.29
CA ILE A 49 -13.38 -0.82 -0.75
C ILE A 49 -13.79 -0.47 0.69
N THR A 50 -12.90 0.16 1.46
CA THR A 50 -13.07 0.37 2.90
C THR A 50 -13.57 1.77 3.23
#